data_AF-A0A4P2QPG5-F1
#
_entry.id   AF-A0A4P2QPG5-F1
#
_cell.length_a   1.000
_cell.length_b   1.000
_cell.length_c   1.000
_cell.angle_alpha   90.00
_cell.angle_beta   90.00
_cell.angle_gamma   90.00
#
_symmetry.space_group_name_H-M   'P 1'
#
loop_
_entity.id
_entity.type
_entity.pdbx_description
1 polymer ?
#
loop_
_entity_poly.entity_id
_entity_poly.type
_entity_poly.pdbx_seq_one_letter_code
_entity_poly.pdbx_strand_id
1 'polypeptide(L)'
;MTARATLNGGSFCESERHMTRRRLLAVSLAVGCVGFAGLAFMARSGCLSLLAPGSRPYHPVSEREAAVFARATRELHPDDVRGNPGRYGKTLVAWAGVLRSYEVSKESDATVLRFDIEHRYFDWIEDIGLQRARYFLSPRGEGPFRAAWSMPIEAFESVSKQVHHGDMLVVYGYPAEVQGQIVGIFPAEYVRLIPAEGYTDRKLNYGRPEATRSRDLP
;
A
#
# COMPACT_ATOMS: atom_id res chain seq x y z
N MET A 1 -27.56 31.94 -41.48
CA MET A 1 -28.49 31.98 -40.34
C MET A 1 -27.66 31.98 -39.08
N THR A 2 -27.84 33.03 -38.30
CA THR A 2 -26.93 33.52 -37.25
C THR A 2 -27.59 33.23 -35.91
N ALA A 3 -26.89 32.56 -34.99
CA ALA A 3 -27.30 32.48 -33.59
C ALA A 3 -26.07 32.63 -32.69
N ARG A 4 -26.19 33.60 -31.78
CA ARG A 4 -25.19 34.20 -30.90
C ARG A 4 -25.70 34.03 -29.46
N ALA A 5 -24.76 34.09 -28.50
CA ALA A 5 -24.96 34.26 -27.05
C ALA A 5 -25.40 32.99 -26.29
N THR A 6 -24.97 32.73 -25.04
CA THR A 6 -24.65 33.68 -23.96
C THR A 6 -23.70 33.03 -22.94
N LEU A 7 -22.68 33.78 -22.50
CA LEU A 7 -21.84 33.49 -21.33
C LEU A 7 -22.59 33.94 -20.07
N ASN A 8 -22.69 33.09 -19.05
CA ASN A 8 -23.15 33.46 -17.72
C ASN A 8 -22.04 33.25 -16.70
N GLY A 9 -21.58 34.37 -16.14
CA GLY A 9 -20.76 34.42 -14.95
C GLY A 9 -21.60 34.33 -13.68
N GLY A 10 -21.01 33.74 -12.64
CA GLY A 10 -21.44 33.84 -11.25
C GLY A 10 -20.16 33.70 -10.41
N SER A 11 -19.62 34.81 -9.91
CA SER A 11 -19.88 35.35 -8.57
C SER A 11 -19.16 34.58 -7.46
N PHE A 12 -17.89 34.94 -7.29
CA PHE A 12 -17.33 35.52 -6.05
C PHE A 12 -18.13 35.27 -4.76
N CYS A 13 -17.58 34.47 -3.85
CA CYS A 13 -17.99 34.46 -2.44
C CYS A 13 -16.73 34.46 -1.57
N GLU A 14 -16.16 35.66 -1.46
CA GLU A 14 -15.20 36.04 -0.44
C GLU A 14 -15.95 36.14 0.90
N SER A 15 -15.57 35.33 1.88
CA SER A 15 -16.07 35.45 3.25
C SER A 15 -14.89 35.37 4.20
N GLU A 16 -14.16 36.48 4.29
CA GLU A 16 -13.47 36.86 5.51
C GLU A 16 -14.45 36.86 6.68
N ARG A 17 -14.07 36.23 7.79
CA ARG A 17 -14.42 36.76 9.11
C ARG A 17 -13.43 36.28 10.18
N HIS A 18 -12.54 37.21 10.51
CA HIS A 18 -11.94 37.44 11.81
C HIS A 18 -12.81 37.00 12.99
N MET A 19 -12.22 36.22 13.92
CA MET A 19 -12.52 36.12 15.36
C MET A 19 -11.72 34.92 15.92
N THR A 20 -10.98 34.90 17.04
CA THR A 20 -10.87 35.81 18.17
C THR A 20 -9.56 35.49 18.91
N ARG A 21 -8.93 36.56 19.38
CA ARG A 21 -7.81 36.61 20.32
C ARG A 21 -8.08 35.88 21.66
N ARG A 22 -6.97 35.46 22.28
CA ARG A 22 -6.68 35.37 23.73
C ARG A 22 -7.38 34.26 24.53
N ARG A 23 -6.55 33.39 25.13
CA ARG A 23 -6.47 33.21 26.59
C ARG A 23 -5.09 32.67 26.99
N LEU A 24 -4.29 33.58 27.55
CA LEU A 24 -3.24 33.29 28.53
C LEU A 24 -3.89 32.74 29.80
N LEU A 25 -3.28 31.71 30.40
CA LEU A 25 -3.35 31.24 31.80
C LEU A 25 -2.70 29.84 31.78
N ALA A 26 -1.85 29.40 32.70
CA ALA A 26 -1.30 29.98 33.90
C ALA A 26 -0.01 29.21 34.21
N VAL A 27 0.96 29.92 34.77
CA VAL A 27 2.15 29.39 35.42
C VAL A 27 1.72 28.53 36.62
N SER A 28 2.35 27.37 36.81
CA SER A 28 2.43 26.73 38.13
C SER A 28 3.78 26.05 38.27
N LEU A 29 4.70 26.77 38.92
CA LEU A 29 5.86 26.19 39.57
C LEU A 29 5.36 25.24 40.67
N ALA A 30 5.82 23.99 40.63
CA ALA A 30 5.88 23.15 41.82
C ALA A 30 7.35 22.77 42.03
N VAL A 31 8.00 23.54 42.90
CA VAL A 31 9.29 23.24 43.52
C VAL A 31 9.01 22.34 44.72
N GLY A 32 9.76 21.25 44.85
CA GLY A 32 9.94 20.59 46.14
C GLY A 32 10.01 19.07 46.05
N CYS A 33 11.21 18.52 46.20
CA CYS A 33 11.68 17.90 47.45
C CYS A 33 12.78 16.88 47.16
N VAL A 34 14.00 17.29 47.52
CA VAL A 34 15.17 16.45 47.73
C VAL A 34 14.90 15.52 48.92
N GLY A 35 15.21 14.24 48.80
CA GLY A 35 15.09 13.31 49.94
C GLY A 35 15.55 11.88 49.66
N PHE A 36 16.86 11.68 49.74
CA PHE A 36 17.56 10.55 50.38
C PHE A 36 17.25 9.07 50.06
N ALA A 37 18.37 8.36 49.89
CA ALA A 37 18.63 6.97 50.30
C ALA A 37 18.07 5.83 49.45
N GLY A 38 18.97 5.07 48.84
CA GLY A 38 18.64 3.74 48.32
C GLY A 38 19.67 3.15 47.35
N LEU A 39 20.89 2.89 47.85
CA LEU A 39 21.79 1.91 47.23
C LEU A 39 21.06 0.55 47.18
N ALA A 40 20.58 0.13 46.02
CA ALA A 40 20.40 -1.27 45.59
C ALA A 40 19.42 -1.37 44.41
N PHE A 41 19.86 -1.16 43.16
CA PHE A 41 19.12 -1.66 41.99
C PHE A 41 20.02 -1.91 40.78
N MET A 42 21.18 -2.54 40.98
CA MET A 42 22.09 -2.94 39.88
C MET A 42 21.89 -4.39 39.43
N ALA A 43 20.65 -4.92 39.48
CA ALA A 43 20.42 -6.33 39.14
C ALA A 43 19.06 -6.61 38.47
N ARG A 44 18.48 -5.67 37.71
CA ARG A 44 17.21 -5.92 37.01
C ARG A 44 16.99 -5.18 35.69
N SER A 45 18.05 -4.89 34.95
CA SER A 45 17.92 -4.49 33.54
C SER A 45 18.29 -5.66 32.63
N GLY A 46 17.60 -6.77 32.84
CA GLY A 46 17.42 -7.75 31.78
C GLY A 46 16.62 -7.09 30.68
N CYS A 47 17.25 -6.84 29.55
CA CYS A 47 16.62 -6.76 28.23
C CYS A 47 17.70 -6.98 27.16
N LEU A 48 18.37 -8.13 27.25
CA LEU A 48 19.14 -8.73 26.15
C LEU A 48 18.19 -9.40 25.11
N SER A 49 16.96 -8.88 24.98
CA SER A 49 15.97 -9.27 23.98
C SER A 49 16.09 -8.45 22.68
N LEU A 50 17.07 -7.53 22.59
CA LEU A 50 17.25 -6.60 21.47
C LEU A 50 17.80 -7.22 20.17
N LEU A 51 18.07 -8.53 20.12
CA LEU A 51 18.66 -9.17 18.94
C LEU A 51 18.05 -10.53 18.58
N ALA A 52 16.89 -10.89 19.15
CA ALA A 52 16.19 -12.08 18.69
C ALA A 52 15.45 -11.76 17.38
N PRO A 53 15.70 -12.49 16.28
CA PRO A 53 14.88 -12.38 15.09
C PRO A 53 13.42 -12.66 15.46
N GLY A 54 12.50 -11.87 14.93
CA GLY A 54 11.09 -11.96 15.25
C GLY A 54 10.23 -11.56 14.07
N SER A 55 9.03 -12.12 13.99
CA SER A 55 8.03 -11.74 12.99
C SER A 55 6.99 -10.81 13.59
N ARG A 56 6.45 -9.90 12.78
CA ARG A 56 5.28 -9.09 13.14
C ARG A 56 4.27 -9.03 12.00
N PRO A 57 3.00 -8.71 12.26
CA PRO A 57 2.07 -8.38 11.19
C PRO A 57 2.59 -7.24 10.31
N TYR A 58 2.24 -7.28 9.03
CA TYR A 58 2.55 -6.23 8.07
C TYR A 58 2.14 -4.85 8.57
N HIS A 59 3.04 -3.89 8.41
CA HIS A 59 2.84 -2.53 8.88
C HIS A 59 2.85 -1.53 7.71
N PRO A 60 1.74 -0.81 7.49
CA PRO A 60 1.70 0.33 6.59
C PRO A 60 2.75 1.38 6.94
N VAL A 61 3.36 2.03 5.93
CA VAL A 61 4.43 3.04 6.12
C VAL A 61 3.92 4.47 6.09
N SER A 62 2.65 4.69 5.79
CA SER A 62 2.02 6.01 5.78
C SER A 62 0.59 5.94 6.31
N GLU A 63 0.08 7.08 6.80
CA GLU A 63 -1.33 7.20 7.20
C GLU A 63 -2.28 6.86 6.04
N ARG A 64 -1.92 7.28 4.82
CA ARG A 64 -2.68 6.96 3.61
C ARG A 64 -2.75 5.46 3.34
N GLU A 65 -1.61 4.76 3.45
CA GLU A 65 -1.59 3.30 3.32
C GLU A 65 -2.38 2.63 4.44
N ALA A 66 -2.22 3.10 5.68
CA ALA A 66 -2.93 2.53 6.83
C ALA A 66 -4.45 2.60 6.65
N ALA A 67 -4.96 3.72 6.14
CA ALA A 67 -6.38 3.91 5.87
C ALA A 67 -6.94 2.91 4.83
N VAL A 68 -6.21 2.66 3.74
CA VAL A 68 -6.65 1.70 2.71
C VAL A 68 -6.44 0.25 3.16
N PHE A 69 -5.34 -0.05 3.84
CA PHE A 69 -5.01 -1.37 4.36
C PHE A 69 -6.07 -1.87 5.36
N ALA A 70 -6.60 -0.99 6.21
CA ALA A 70 -7.62 -1.34 7.19
C ALA A 70 -8.96 -1.77 6.55
N ARG A 71 -9.26 -1.31 5.33
CA ARG A 71 -10.51 -1.61 4.62
C ARG A 71 -10.38 -2.74 3.60
N ALA A 72 -9.17 -2.94 3.08
CA ALA A 72 -8.92 -3.89 2.01
C ALA A 72 -8.99 -5.34 2.51
N THR A 73 -9.66 -6.20 1.75
CA THR A 73 -9.56 -7.64 1.99
C THR A 73 -8.27 -8.19 1.41
N ARG A 74 -7.71 -9.16 2.13
CA ARG A 74 -6.49 -9.90 1.77
C ARG A 74 -6.80 -11.35 1.39
N GLU A 75 -8.08 -11.74 1.48
CA GLU A 75 -8.54 -13.11 1.28
C GLU A 75 -9.01 -13.38 -0.15
N LEU A 76 -9.35 -12.31 -0.89
CA LEU A 76 -9.76 -12.41 -2.28
C LEU A 76 -8.53 -12.36 -3.19
N HIS A 77 -8.45 -13.28 -4.16
CA HIS A 77 -7.31 -13.40 -5.06
C HIS A 77 -7.73 -13.26 -6.53
N PRO A 78 -6.78 -13.08 -7.48
CA PRO A 78 -7.11 -12.90 -8.89
C PRO A 78 -7.98 -14.00 -9.51
N ASP A 79 -7.80 -15.28 -9.18
CA ASP A 79 -8.65 -16.37 -9.71
C ASP A 79 -10.09 -16.26 -9.20
N ASP A 80 -10.32 -15.76 -7.98
CA ASP A 80 -11.68 -15.56 -7.47
C ASP A 80 -12.40 -14.48 -8.26
N VAL A 81 -11.69 -13.40 -8.58
CA VAL A 81 -12.21 -12.31 -9.42
C VAL A 81 -12.48 -12.79 -10.83
N ARG A 82 -11.55 -13.54 -11.44
CA ARG A 82 -11.76 -14.13 -12.78
C ARG A 82 -12.97 -15.05 -12.82
N GLY A 83 -13.18 -15.85 -11.77
CA GLY A 83 -14.32 -16.76 -11.66
C GLY A 83 -15.66 -16.05 -11.49
N ASN A 84 -15.68 -14.83 -10.92
CA ASN A 84 -16.91 -14.05 -10.78
C ASN A 84 -16.67 -12.52 -10.75
N PRO A 85 -16.39 -11.88 -11.90
CA PRO A 85 -16.01 -10.48 -11.94
C PRO A 85 -17.10 -9.55 -11.39
N GLY A 86 -18.37 -9.85 -11.71
CA GLY A 86 -19.52 -9.04 -11.31
C GLY A 86 -19.76 -9.02 -9.80
N ARG A 87 -19.37 -10.07 -9.07
CA ARG A 87 -19.51 -10.14 -7.62
C ARG A 87 -18.50 -9.26 -6.88
N TYR A 88 -17.29 -9.15 -7.41
CA TYR A 88 -16.14 -8.60 -6.67
C TYR A 88 -15.71 -7.20 -7.12
N GLY A 89 -16.32 -6.63 -8.15
CA GLY A 89 -15.92 -5.31 -8.66
C GLY A 89 -16.09 -4.13 -7.69
N LYS A 90 -16.77 -4.33 -6.55
CA LYS A 90 -16.91 -3.33 -5.48
C LYS A 90 -16.12 -3.69 -4.21
N THR A 91 -15.32 -4.76 -4.25
CA THR A 91 -14.52 -5.21 -3.12
C THR A 91 -13.13 -4.58 -3.22
N LEU A 92 -12.75 -3.81 -2.20
CA LEU A 92 -11.39 -3.28 -2.11
C LEU A 92 -10.45 -4.44 -1.76
N VAL A 93 -9.49 -4.74 -2.64
CA VAL A 93 -8.49 -5.80 -2.44
C VAL A 93 -7.12 -5.22 -2.12
N ALA A 94 -6.31 -6.00 -1.42
CA ALA A 94 -4.88 -5.79 -1.28
C ALA A 94 -4.14 -6.98 -1.91
N TRP A 95 -3.42 -6.76 -3.01
CA TRP A 95 -2.67 -7.79 -3.72
C TRP A 95 -1.19 -7.49 -3.72
N ALA A 96 -0.40 -8.54 -3.57
CA ALA A 96 1.05 -8.48 -3.68
C ALA A 96 1.51 -9.16 -4.97
N GLY A 97 2.61 -8.65 -5.54
CA GLY A 97 3.21 -9.28 -6.70
C GLY A 97 4.54 -8.67 -7.08
N VAL A 98 5.14 -9.23 -8.13
CA VAL A 98 6.44 -8.81 -8.65
C VAL A 98 6.26 -8.04 -9.95
N LEU A 99 6.84 -6.86 -10.04
CA LEU A 99 6.79 -6.02 -11.23
C LEU A 99 7.47 -6.70 -12.41
N ARG A 100 6.75 -6.81 -13.53
CA ARG A 100 7.27 -7.32 -14.81
C ARG A 100 7.58 -6.20 -15.79
N SER A 101 6.71 -5.21 -15.86
CA SER A 101 6.89 -4.03 -16.71
C SER A 101 6.02 -2.91 -16.18
N TYR A 102 6.33 -1.68 -16.60
CA TYR A 102 5.44 -0.57 -16.39
C TYR A 102 5.48 0.38 -17.58
N GLU A 103 4.37 1.05 -17.82
CA GLU A 103 4.21 2.08 -18.82
C GLU A 103 3.87 3.40 -18.14
N VAL A 104 4.30 4.49 -18.76
CA VAL A 104 4.01 5.84 -18.30
C VAL A 104 3.19 6.55 -19.36
N SER A 105 2.03 7.09 -18.99
CA SER A 105 1.27 8.02 -19.82
C SER A 105 1.08 9.34 -19.12
N LYS A 106 1.31 10.44 -19.83
CA LYS A 106 0.98 11.79 -19.38
C LYS A 106 -0.45 12.11 -19.81
N GLU A 107 -1.27 12.49 -18.85
CA GLU A 107 -2.60 13.08 -19.05
C GLU A 107 -2.52 14.59 -18.76
N SER A 108 -3.59 15.35 -18.99
CA SER A 108 -3.56 16.82 -18.90
C SER A 108 -3.05 17.32 -17.55
N ASP A 109 -3.46 16.67 -16.45
CA ASP A 109 -3.23 17.13 -15.08
C ASP A 109 -2.55 16.07 -14.19
N ALA A 110 -2.21 14.91 -14.75
CA ALA A 110 -1.66 13.79 -13.99
C ALA A 110 -0.71 12.93 -14.83
N THR A 111 0.17 12.22 -14.15
CA THR A 111 0.89 11.10 -14.74
C THR A 111 0.30 9.79 -14.25
N VAL A 112 0.03 8.88 -15.17
CA VAL A 112 -0.49 7.55 -14.88
C VAL A 112 0.60 6.51 -15.13
N LEU A 113 0.94 5.78 -14.08
CA LEU A 113 1.78 4.58 -14.14
C LEU A 113 0.87 3.36 -14.30
N ARG A 114 1.06 2.59 -15.37
CA ARG A 114 0.41 1.28 -15.55
C ARG A 114 1.43 0.19 -15.29
N PHE A 115 1.14 -0.70 -14.34
CA PHE A 115 2.02 -1.80 -13.95
C PHE A 115 1.50 -3.12 -14.48
N ASP A 116 2.37 -3.94 -15.05
CA ASP A 116 2.14 -5.37 -15.26
C ASP A 116 2.83 -6.13 -14.12
N ILE A 117 2.04 -6.88 -13.35
CA ILE A 117 2.49 -7.48 -12.09
C ILE A 117 2.16 -8.97 -12.11
N GLU A 118 3.14 -9.81 -11.75
CA GLU A 118 2.88 -11.22 -11.47
C GLU A 118 2.40 -11.36 -10.02
N HIS A 119 1.14 -11.75 -9.83
CA HIS A 119 0.59 -11.96 -8.49
C HIS A 119 1.37 -13.05 -7.76
N ARG A 120 1.70 -12.81 -6.48
CA ARG A 120 2.31 -13.79 -5.58
C ARG A 120 1.52 -13.84 -4.29
N TYR A 121 1.42 -15.03 -3.68
CA TYR A 121 0.86 -15.08 -2.33
C TYR A 121 1.78 -14.37 -1.34
N PHE A 122 1.16 -13.59 -0.46
CA PHE A 122 1.82 -12.88 0.62
C PHE A 122 1.09 -13.18 1.93
N ASP A 123 1.84 -13.59 2.95
CA ASP A 123 1.33 -13.95 4.28
C ASP A 123 0.98 -12.74 5.15
N TRP A 124 1.31 -11.53 4.68
CA TRP A 124 1.12 -10.27 5.42
C TRP A 124 1.90 -10.26 6.74
N ILE A 125 3.06 -10.90 6.76
CA ILE A 125 4.01 -10.89 7.87
C ILE A 125 5.29 -10.20 7.42
N GLU A 126 5.86 -9.41 8.33
CA GLU A 126 7.20 -8.85 8.21
C GLU A 126 8.15 -9.60 9.13
N ASP A 127 9.29 -10.01 8.57
CA ASP A 127 10.39 -10.54 9.36
C ASP A 127 11.31 -9.39 9.81
N ILE A 128 11.67 -9.42 11.08
CA ILE A 128 12.56 -8.47 11.75
C ILE A 128 13.81 -9.24 12.15
N GLY A 129 14.89 -9.05 11.40
CA GLY A 129 16.15 -9.71 11.67
C GLY A 129 17.31 -9.04 10.96
N LEU A 130 18.45 -9.72 10.94
CA LEU A 130 19.69 -9.24 10.30
C LEU A 130 19.66 -9.32 8.77
N GLN A 131 18.71 -10.06 8.18
CA GLN A 131 18.58 -10.18 6.73
C GLN A 131 17.91 -8.95 6.11
N ARG A 132 18.34 -8.58 4.89
CA ARG A 132 17.77 -7.44 4.14
C ARG A 132 16.31 -7.68 3.73
N ALA A 133 15.98 -8.91 3.35
CA ALA A 133 14.64 -9.29 2.97
C ALA A 133 13.71 -9.31 4.20
N ARG A 134 12.72 -8.43 4.20
CA ARG A 134 11.70 -8.30 5.25
C ARG A 134 10.39 -8.97 4.88
N TYR A 135 10.10 -9.08 3.59
CA TYR A 135 8.88 -9.71 3.08
C TYR A 135 9.20 -11.01 2.34
N PHE A 136 8.34 -12.00 2.50
CA PHE A 136 8.53 -13.31 1.91
C PHE A 136 7.32 -13.58 1.04
N LEU A 137 7.48 -13.51 -0.27
CA LEU A 137 6.45 -13.93 -1.20
C LEU A 137 6.57 -15.43 -1.43
N SER A 138 5.44 -16.07 -1.69
CA SER A 138 5.47 -17.42 -2.24
C SER A 138 5.98 -17.41 -3.68
N PRO A 139 6.74 -18.42 -4.12
CA PRO A 139 7.02 -18.63 -5.55
C PRO A 139 5.74 -18.97 -6.34
N ARG A 140 4.64 -19.28 -5.64
CA ARG A 140 3.32 -19.55 -6.22
C ARG A 140 2.49 -18.26 -6.29
N GLY A 141 1.54 -18.26 -7.22
CA GLY A 141 0.73 -17.09 -7.53
C GLY A 141 -0.46 -17.43 -8.41
N GLU A 142 -1.21 -16.41 -8.80
CA GLU A 142 -2.43 -16.56 -9.60
C GLU A 142 -2.29 -15.79 -10.91
N GLY A 143 -1.10 -15.82 -11.49
CA GLY A 143 -0.81 -15.21 -12.78
C GLY A 143 -0.81 -13.68 -12.76
N PRO A 144 -0.90 -13.07 -13.94
CA PRO A 144 -0.73 -11.65 -14.11
C PRO A 144 -1.97 -10.85 -13.68
N PHE A 145 -1.72 -9.66 -13.16
CA PHE A 145 -2.71 -8.60 -13.00
C PHE A 145 -2.09 -7.26 -13.38
N ARG A 146 -2.95 -6.28 -13.67
CA ARG A 146 -2.53 -4.91 -13.98
C ARG A 146 -3.08 -3.93 -12.98
N ALA A 147 -2.35 -2.85 -12.75
CA ALA A 147 -2.80 -1.75 -11.91
C ALA A 147 -2.44 -0.40 -12.55
N ALA A 148 -3.30 0.60 -12.44
CA ALA A 148 -2.93 1.98 -12.80
C ALA A 148 -2.96 2.88 -11.57
N TRP A 149 -1.89 3.66 -11.40
CA TRP A 149 -1.77 4.61 -10.32
C TRP A 149 -1.56 6.01 -10.90
N SER A 150 -2.53 6.88 -10.63
CA SER A 150 -2.51 8.28 -11.05
C SER A 150 -1.92 9.14 -9.94
N MET A 151 -1.01 10.04 -10.30
CA MET A 151 -0.39 10.99 -9.37
C MET A 151 -0.12 12.33 -10.05
N PRO A 152 0.02 13.41 -9.25
CA PRO A 152 0.44 14.71 -9.77
C PRO A 152 1.79 14.63 -10.48
N ILE A 153 2.00 15.46 -11.49
CA ILE A 153 3.19 15.45 -12.35
C ILE A 153 4.46 15.68 -11.51
N GLU A 154 4.39 16.54 -10.50
CA GLU A 154 5.49 16.86 -9.59
C GLU A 154 5.92 15.66 -8.72
N ALA A 155 4.99 14.76 -8.39
CA ALA A 155 5.29 13.55 -7.61
C ALA A 155 5.97 12.48 -8.49
N PHE A 156 5.65 12.44 -9.78
CA PHE A 156 6.08 11.39 -10.70
C PHE A 156 7.60 11.27 -10.83
N GLU A 157 8.34 12.39 -10.90
CA GLU A 157 9.82 12.32 -11.05
C GLU A 157 10.49 11.59 -9.88
N SER A 158 9.95 11.77 -8.67
CA SER A 158 10.48 11.11 -7.47
C SER A 158 10.17 9.62 -7.44
N VAL A 159 8.95 9.25 -7.87
CA VAL A 159 8.47 7.87 -7.85
C VAL A 159 9.10 7.05 -8.97
N SER A 160 9.15 7.59 -10.20
CA SER A 160 9.66 6.87 -11.38
C SER A 160 11.13 6.44 -11.23
N LYS A 161 11.95 7.20 -10.50
CA LYS A 161 13.35 6.85 -10.19
C LYS A 161 13.48 5.68 -9.20
N GLN A 162 12.39 5.32 -8.51
CA GLN A 162 12.37 4.25 -7.51
C GLN A 162 11.77 2.96 -8.05
N VAL A 163 11.03 3.01 -9.16
CA VAL A 163 10.38 1.84 -9.76
C VAL A 163 11.37 1.09 -10.64
N HIS A 164 11.67 -0.15 -10.29
CA HIS A 164 12.54 -1.03 -11.06
C HIS A 164 11.86 -2.37 -11.35
N HIS A 165 12.20 -2.94 -12.51
CA HIS A 165 11.79 -4.31 -12.84
C HIS A 165 12.19 -5.26 -11.71
N GLY A 166 11.27 -6.11 -11.27
CA GLY A 166 11.52 -7.07 -10.19
C GLY A 166 11.26 -6.52 -8.79
N ASP A 167 10.88 -5.26 -8.64
CA ASP A 167 10.37 -4.77 -7.35
C ASP A 167 9.08 -5.49 -6.95
N MET A 168 8.85 -5.62 -5.65
CA MET A 168 7.58 -6.06 -5.11
C MET A 168 6.62 -4.87 -5.05
N LEU A 169 5.39 -5.09 -5.47
CA LEU A 169 4.30 -4.14 -5.30
C LEU A 169 3.28 -4.71 -4.31
N VAL A 170 2.78 -3.84 -3.43
CA VAL A 170 1.50 -4.06 -2.75
C VAL A 170 0.51 -3.05 -3.31
N VAL A 171 -0.51 -3.56 -4.00
CA VAL A 171 -1.51 -2.78 -4.71
C VAL A 171 -2.83 -2.85 -3.96
N TYR A 172 -3.44 -1.68 -3.75
CA TYR A 172 -4.75 -1.54 -3.15
C TYR A 172 -5.72 -0.93 -4.18
N GLY A 173 -6.86 -1.57 -4.42
CA GLY A 173 -7.88 -1.02 -5.31
C GLY A 173 -9.04 -1.95 -5.56
N TYR A 174 -9.93 -1.55 -6.47
CA TYR A 174 -11.08 -2.36 -6.86
C TYR A 174 -10.77 -3.07 -8.18
N PRO A 175 -11.05 -4.37 -8.30
CA PRO A 175 -10.99 -5.03 -9.60
C PRO A 175 -12.02 -4.40 -10.54
N ALA A 176 -11.56 -3.83 -11.64
CA ALA A 176 -12.40 -3.07 -12.57
C ALA A 176 -12.70 -3.85 -13.86
N GLU A 177 -11.75 -4.66 -14.32
CA GLU A 177 -11.87 -5.40 -15.56
C GLU A 177 -11.18 -6.77 -15.48
N VAL A 178 -11.64 -7.69 -16.34
CA VAL A 178 -10.98 -8.97 -16.59
C VAL A 178 -10.82 -9.14 -18.10
N GLN A 179 -9.58 -9.23 -18.56
CA GLN A 179 -9.23 -9.41 -19.97
C GLN A 179 -8.41 -10.69 -20.12
N GLY A 180 -9.09 -11.78 -20.52
CA GLY A 180 -8.48 -13.10 -20.59
C GLY A 180 -8.00 -13.56 -19.20
N GLN A 181 -6.69 -13.67 -19.00
CA GLN A 181 -6.09 -14.07 -17.73
C GLN A 181 -5.72 -12.87 -16.83
N ILE A 182 -5.83 -11.63 -17.34
CA ILE A 182 -5.39 -10.44 -16.62
C ILE A 182 -6.58 -9.83 -15.88
N VAL A 183 -6.42 -9.59 -14.58
CA VAL A 183 -7.35 -8.75 -13.80
C VAL A 183 -6.79 -7.33 -13.71
N GLY A 184 -7.61 -6.33 -13.99
CA GLY A 184 -7.24 -4.92 -13.92
C GLY A 184 -7.72 -4.24 -12.64
N ILE A 185 -6.83 -3.49 -11.98
CA ILE A 185 -7.14 -2.59 -10.86
C ILE A 185 -6.98 -1.15 -11.33
N PHE A 186 -8.09 -0.53 -11.73
CA PHE A 186 -8.10 0.77 -12.39
C PHE A 186 -9.24 1.66 -11.87
N PRO A 187 -8.95 2.76 -11.15
CA PRO A 187 -7.66 3.15 -10.59
C PRO A 187 -7.29 2.35 -9.32
N ALA A 188 -6.00 2.22 -9.04
CA ALA A 188 -5.51 1.81 -7.72
C ALA A 188 -5.63 2.98 -6.73
N GLU A 189 -6.14 2.72 -5.53
CA GLU A 189 -6.24 3.72 -4.45
C GLU A 189 -4.85 4.07 -3.88
N TYR A 190 -3.97 3.06 -3.81
CA TYR A 190 -2.61 3.17 -3.31
C TYR A 190 -1.73 2.05 -3.89
N VAL A 191 -0.46 2.36 -4.08
CA VAL A 191 0.57 1.38 -4.45
C VAL A 191 1.78 1.60 -3.55
N ARG A 192 2.24 0.54 -2.89
CA ARG A 192 3.51 0.52 -2.18
C ARG A 192 4.56 -0.19 -3.02
N LEU A 193 5.68 0.49 -3.21
CA LEU A 193 6.88 -0.03 -3.86
C LEU A 193 7.81 -0.59 -2.79
N ILE A 194 8.29 -1.81 -2.99
CA ILE A 194 9.26 -2.49 -2.14
C ILE A 194 10.41 -2.93 -3.04
N PRO A 195 11.61 -2.35 -2.89
CA PRO A 195 12.78 -2.73 -3.69
C PRO A 195 13.07 -4.23 -3.63
N ALA A 196 13.66 -4.77 -4.71
CA ALA A 196 13.99 -6.19 -4.82
C ALA A 196 14.78 -6.77 -3.62
N GLU A 197 15.67 -5.99 -3.01
CA GLU A 197 16.42 -6.40 -1.81
C GLU A 197 15.57 -6.48 -0.54
N GLY A 198 14.40 -5.85 -0.53
CA GLY A 198 13.47 -5.81 0.59
C GLY A 198 12.61 -7.05 0.72
N TYR A 199 12.59 -7.94 -0.29
CA TYR A 199 11.78 -9.16 -0.27
C TYR A 199 12.50 -10.38 -0.86
N THR A 200 11.90 -11.56 -0.72
CA THR A 200 12.33 -12.77 -1.42
C THR A 200 11.13 -13.63 -1.82
N ASP A 201 11.15 -14.23 -3.01
CA ASP A 201 10.07 -15.10 -3.52
C ASP A 201 10.46 -16.58 -3.62
N ARG A 202 11.61 -16.98 -3.03
CA ARG A 202 12.19 -18.32 -3.25
C ARG A 202 12.25 -19.21 -2.02
N LYS A 203 12.07 -18.64 -0.82
CA LYS A 203 12.37 -19.33 0.44
C LYS A 203 11.17 -20.05 1.04
N LEU A 204 9.97 -19.52 0.90
CA LEU A 204 8.77 -20.04 1.54
C LEU A 204 7.73 -20.42 0.47
N ASN A 205 7.38 -21.71 0.40
CA ASN A 205 6.36 -22.19 -0.52
C ASN A 205 5.03 -22.34 0.23
N TYR A 206 4.12 -21.39 0.01
CA TYR A 206 2.77 -21.40 0.58
C TYR A 206 1.76 -20.82 -0.42
N GLY A 207 0.49 -20.85 -0.06
CA GLY A 207 -0.59 -20.38 -0.92
C GLY A 207 -1.80 -21.31 -0.86
N ARG A 208 -2.82 -21.01 -1.67
CA ARG A 208 -3.98 -21.90 -1.77
C ARG A 208 -3.55 -23.27 -2.29
N PRO A 209 -4.21 -24.37 -1.92
CA PRO A 209 -4.03 -25.63 -2.63
C PRO A 209 -4.21 -25.35 -4.13
N GLU A 210 -3.35 -25.89 -4.99
CA GLU A 210 -3.68 -25.86 -6.42
C GLU A 210 -5.01 -26.58 -6.51
N ALA A 211 -6.08 -25.85 -6.86
CA ALA A 211 -7.27 -26.50 -7.38
C ALA A 211 -6.71 -27.42 -8.45
N THR A 212 -6.89 -28.72 -8.28
CA THR A 212 -6.35 -29.74 -9.18
C THR A 212 -6.80 -29.33 -10.56
N ARG A 213 -5.96 -28.58 -11.28
CA ARG A 213 -6.21 -28.19 -12.66
C ARG A 213 -6.14 -29.55 -13.29
N SER A 214 -7.30 -30.13 -13.58
CA SER A 214 -7.40 -31.41 -14.26
C SER A 214 -6.58 -31.24 -15.53
N ARG A 215 -5.32 -31.70 -15.46
CA ARG A 215 -4.41 -31.79 -16.59
C ARG A 215 -4.82 -32.93 -17.52
N ASP A 216 -6.03 -33.43 -17.34
CA ASP A 216 -6.65 -34.48 -18.12
C ASP A 216 -7.91 -33.91 -18.78
N LEU A 217 -7.73 -33.13 -19.83
CA LEU A 217 -8.61 -33.13 -21.00
C LEU A 217 -7.71 -32.77 -22.22
N PRO A 218 -7.92 -33.47 -23.35
CA PRO A 218 -6.91 -34.24 -24.10
C PRO A 218 -5.80 -33.46 -24.80
#